data_AF-A0A267EDB2-F1
#
_entry.id   AF-A0A267EDB2-F1
#
_cell.length_a   1.000
_cell.length_b   1.000
_cell.length_c   1.000
_cell.angle_alpha   90.00
_cell.angle_beta   90.00
_cell.angle_gamma   90.00
#
_symmetry.space_group_name_H-M   'P 1'
#
loop_
_entity.id
_entity.type
_entity.pdbx_description
1 polymer ?
#
loop_
_entity_poly.entity_id
_entity_poly.type
_entity_poly.pdbx_seq_one_letter_code
_entity_poly.pdbx_strand_id
1 'polypeptide(L)'
;QGGSQGGSQGGSQGGSQGGSQGGSQGGSQGGSSNFGYSLGAPSACAVDSRGLVYATDSAGGCVNAISANGDLVYRLARPDMRRPVGLSVYEYPKKGLVRLFVADSDANCVWSFDLP
;
A
#
# COMPACT_ATOMS: atom_id res chain seq x y z
N GLN A 1 -60.32 -13.07 24.68
CA GLN A 1 -59.63 -11.97 25.39
C GLN A 1 -58.83 -12.56 26.53
N GLY A 2 -57.53 -12.26 26.61
CA GLY A 2 -56.69 -12.38 27.82
C GLY A 2 -56.22 -13.78 28.24
N GLY A 3 -54.91 -14.03 28.15
CA GLY A 3 -54.23 -15.18 28.76
C GLY A 3 -52.72 -15.14 28.53
N SER A 4 -51.98 -14.68 29.53
CA SER A 4 -50.54 -14.38 29.57
C SER A 4 -49.68 -15.53 30.12
N GLN A 5 -48.52 -15.83 29.51
CA GLN A 5 -47.33 -16.50 30.12
C GLN A 5 -46.09 -16.12 29.26
N GLY A 6 -44.88 -15.80 29.72
CA GLY A 6 -44.25 -15.76 31.04
C GLY A 6 -43.01 -16.69 31.11
N GLY A 7 -41.79 -16.13 31.04
CA GLY A 7 -40.48 -16.79 31.34
C GLY A 7 -39.80 -17.51 30.17
N SER A 8 -38.47 -17.68 30.06
CA SER A 8 -37.35 -17.53 31.01
C SER A 8 -35.98 -17.50 30.27
N GLN A 9 -34.95 -17.00 30.96
CA GLN A 9 -33.55 -16.91 30.56
C GLN A 9 -32.80 -18.27 30.56
N GLY A 10 -31.70 -18.36 29.80
CA GLY A 10 -30.60 -19.34 29.97
C GLY A 10 -29.65 -19.25 28.76
N GLY A 11 -28.43 -18.70 28.85
CA GLY A 11 -27.21 -19.39 29.32
C GLY A 11 -26.70 -20.33 28.21
N SER A 12 -25.54 -20.16 27.59
CA SER A 12 -24.25 -20.55 28.18
C SER A 12 -23.10 -20.42 27.15
N GLN A 13 -21.89 -20.27 27.69
CA GLN A 13 -20.60 -20.17 27.01
C GLN A 13 -20.14 -21.49 26.36
N GLY A 14 -19.24 -21.38 25.37
CA GLY A 14 -18.30 -22.42 24.89
C GLY A 14 -17.58 -21.86 23.65
N GLY A 15 -16.25 -21.61 23.64
CA GLY A 15 -15.19 -22.62 23.61
C GLY A 15 -15.28 -23.38 22.27
N SER A 16 -14.28 -23.51 21.41
CA SER A 16 -12.83 -23.51 21.56
C SER A 16 -12.20 -23.67 20.17
N GLN A 17 -10.93 -23.27 20.08
CA GLN A 17 -9.85 -23.71 19.17
C GLN A 17 -10.10 -24.89 18.21
N GLY A 18 -9.49 -24.81 17.02
CA GLY A 18 -8.87 -25.97 16.36
C GLY A 18 -9.20 -26.12 14.88
N GLY A 19 -8.19 -26.00 14.03
CA GLY A 19 -8.32 -26.30 12.60
C GLY A 19 -7.10 -26.00 11.75
N SER A 20 -5.91 -26.46 12.17
CA SER A 20 -4.77 -26.62 11.27
C SER A 20 -5.00 -27.85 10.38
N GLN A 21 -5.27 -27.62 9.10
CA GLN A 21 -5.14 -28.62 8.02
C GLN A 21 -4.45 -27.86 6.87
N GLY A 22 -3.25 -28.20 6.41
CA GLY A 22 -2.74 -29.54 6.16
C GLY A 22 -3.04 -29.91 4.70
N GLY A 23 -2.23 -29.39 3.77
CA GLY A 23 -2.37 -29.66 2.34
C GLY A 23 -1.17 -29.15 1.54
N SER A 24 -0.10 -29.94 1.52
CA SER A 24 0.97 -29.82 0.54
C SER A 24 0.43 -30.25 -0.82
N GLN A 25 0.08 -29.29 -1.67
CA GLN A 25 -0.14 -29.54 -3.09
C GLN A 25 1.04 -28.95 -3.88
N GLY A 26 1.95 -29.84 -4.25
CA GLY A 26 2.89 -29.61 -5.33
C GLY A 26 2.10 -29.34 -6.61
N GLY A 27 2.27 -28.13 -7.13
CA GLY A 27 1.76 -27.69 -8.42
C GLY A 27 2.51 -26.43 -8.75
N SER A 28 3.58 -26.56 -9.54
CA SER A 28 4.28 -25.45 -10.18
C SER A 28 3.31 -24.77 -11.14
N GLN A 29 2.48 -23.87 -10.62
CA GLN A 29 1.83 -22.84 -11.41
C GLN A 29 2.77 -21.65 -11.39
N GLY A 30 3.57 -21.52 -12.45
CA GLY A 30 4.09 -20.22 -12.89
C GLY A 30 2.91 -19.34 -13.30
N GLY A 31 2.04 -19.02 -12.34
CA GLY A 31 0.99 -18.04 -12.51
C GLY A 31 1.70 -16.69 -12.57
N SER A 32 1.71 -16.07 -13.74
CA SER A 32 1.91 -14.63 -13.83
C SER A 32 0.71 -13.96 -13.15
N SER A 33 0.71 -13.95 -11.82
CA SER A 33 -0.13 -13.06 -11.04
C SER A 33 0.36 -11.65 -11.37
N ASN A 34 -0.35 -10.98 -12.27
CA ASN A 34 -0.16 -9.57 -12.55
C ASN A 34 -0.49 -8.79 -11.27
N PHE A 35 0.55 -8.54 -10.47
CA PHE A 35 0.49 -7.67 -9.32
C PHE A 35 0.65 -6.23 -9.78
N GLY A 36 -0.25 -5.35 -9.39
CA GLY A 36 -0.17 -3.94 -9.79
C GLY A 36 -1.20 -3.05 -9.12
N TYR A 37 -0.81 -1.79 -8.94
CA TYR A 37 -1.66 -0.73 -8.41
C TYR A 37 -2.03 0.24 -9.54
N SER A 38 -3.31 0.60 -9.65
CA SER A 38 -3.80 1.49 -10.70
C SER A 38 -3.44 2.95 -10.41
N LEU A 39 -2.87 3.63 -11.41
CA LEU A 39 -2.42 5.02 -11.35
C LEU A 39 -3.11 5.84 -12.45
N GLY A 40 -3.37 7.12 -12.19
CA GLY A 40 -4.11 7.97 -13.12
C GLY A 40 -3.31 8.32 -14.38
N ALA A 41 -2.08 8.80 -14.22
CA ALA A 41 -1.16 9.06 -15.33
C ALA A 41 0.29 8.92 -14.86
N PRO A 42 0.82 7.69 -14.73
CA PRO A 42 2.17 7.49 -14.27
C PRO A 42 3.20 7.99 -15.28
N SER A 43 4.26 8.62 -14.78
CA SER A 43 5.30 9.26 -15.62
C SER A 43 6.72 8.80 -15.28
N ALA A 44 7.01 8.50 -14.02
CA ALA A 44 8.30 8.03 -13.56
C ALA A 44 8.13 7.05 -12.40
N CYS A 45 9.10 6.15 -12.24
CA CYS A 45 9.21 5.31 -11.06
C CYS A 45 10.68 5.12 -10.64
N ALA A 46 10.88 4.77 -9.37
CA ALA A 46 12.17 4.44 -8.79
C ALA A 46 11.97 3.44 -7.64
N VAL A 47 13.03 2.73 -7.26
CA VAL A 47 12.97 1.67 -6.24
C VAL A 47 14.08 1.92 -5.20
N ASP A 48 13.79 1.69 -3.93
CA ASP A 48 14.81 1.70 -2.86
C ASP A 48 15.38 0.30 -2.58
N SER A 49 16.44 0.22 -1.76
CA SER A 49 17.07 -1.05 -1.37
C SER A 49 16.18 -2.00 -0.57
N ARG A 50 15.02 -1.54 -0.10
CA ARG A 50 14.02 -2.36 0.58
C ARG A 50 13.03 -2.99 -0.40
N GLY A 51 13.09 -2.61 -1.67
CA GLY A 51 12.17 -3.09 -2.71
C GLY A 51 10.86 -2.32 -2.76
N LEU A 52 10.78 -1.13 -2.13
CA LEU A 52 9.60 -0.27 -2.25
C LEU A 52 9.66 0.50 -3.57
N VAL A 53 8.62 0.37 -4.39
CA VAL A 53 8.50 1.05 -5.68
C VAL A 53 7.77 2.37 -5.47
N TYR A 54 8.43 3.47 -5.80
CA TYR A 54 7.83 4.79 -5.80
C TYR A 54 7.47 5.16 -7.24
N ALA A 55 6.21 5.55 -7.47
CA ALA A 55 5.74 5.96 -8.79
C ALA A 55 5.03 7.31 -8.70
N THR A 56 5.41 8.25 -9.58
CA THR A 56 4.66 9.51 -9.73
C THR A 56 3.32 9.21 -10.39
N ASP A 57 2.24 9.76 -9.83
CA ASP A 57 0.91 9.77 -10.43
C ASP A 57 0.59 11.21 -10.81
N SER A 58 0.88 11.56 -12.07
CA SER A 58 0.80 12.94 -12.54
C SER A 58 -0.64 13.47 -12.51
N ALA A 59 -1.63 12.62 -12.82
CA ALA A 59 -3.05 13.01 -12.74
C ALA A 59 -3.56 13.03 -11.29
N GLY A 60 -3.00 12.15 -10.45
CA GLY A 60 -3.33 12.11 -9.02
C GLY A 60 -2.63 13.15 -8.15
N GLY A 61 -1.70 13.96 -8.70
CA GLY A 61 -0.97 14.98 -7.96
C GLY A 61 -0.16 14.41 -6.78
N CYS A 62 0.37 13.19 -6.91
CA CYS A 62 1.03 12.48 -5.80
C CYS A 62 2.13 11.52 -6.26
N VAL A 63 2.88 10.98 -5.29
CA VAL A 63 3.74 9.80 -5.46
C VAL A 63 3.16 8.66 -4.65
N ASN A 64 2.99 7.50 -5.26
CA ASN A 64 2.51 6.30 -4.59
C ASN A 64 3.70 5.37 -4.32
N ALA A 65 3.84 4.92 -3.07
CA ALA A 65 4.78 3.90 -2.66
C ALA A 65 4.07 2.55 -2.65
N ILE A 66 4.61 1.59 -3.40
CA ILE A 66 3.98 0.33 -3.76
C ILE A 66 4.94 -0.79 -3.37
N SER A 67 4.43 -1.85 -2.75
CA SER A 67 5.21 -3.02 -2.38
C SER A 67 5.69 -3.78 -3.62
N ALA A 68 6.69 -4.64 -3.45
CA ALA A 68 7.13 -5.55 -4.53
C ALA A 68 5.99 -6.49 -5.02
N ASN A 69 4.94 -6.66 -4.22
CA ASN A 69 3.75 -7.45 -4.56
C ASN A 69 2.62 -6.60 -5.16
N GLY A 70 2.89 -5.34 -5.53
CA GLY A 70 1.92 -4.46 -6.18
C GLY A 70 0.89 -3.80 -5.26
N ASP A 71 1.02 -3.93 -3.94
CA ASP A 71 0.10 -3.31 -2.98
C ASP A 71 0.51 -1.87 -2.68
N LEU A 72 -0.45 -0.95 -2.62
CA LEU A 72 -0.18 0.40 -2.12
C LEU A 72 0.21 0.35 -0.64
N VAL A 73 1.38 0.88 -0.31
CA VAL A 73 1.86 1.01 1.07
C VAL A 73 1.49 2.37 1.64
N TYR A 74 1.83 3.44 0.92
CA TYR A 74 1.45 4.81 1.30
C TYR A 74 1.50 5.76 0.11
N ARG A 75 0.97 6.97 0.31
CA ARG A 75 1.01 8.07 -0.65
C ARG A 75 1.77 9.26 -0.06
N LEU A 76 2.63 9.85 -0.86
CA LEU A 76 3.27 11.13 -0.60
C LEU A 76 2.59 12.18 -1.46
N ALA A 77 1.97 13.16 -0.81
CA ALA A 77 1.30 14.26 -1.48
C ALA A 77 1.52 15.54 -0.68
N ARG A 78 1.37 16.67 -1.36
CA ARG A 78 1.37 18.00 -0.76
C ARG A 78 0.16 18.76 -1.31
N PRO A 79 -0.40 19.73 -0.56
CA PRO A 79 -1.52 20.54 -1.06
C PRO A 79 -1.21 21.27 -2.39
N ASP A 80 0.07 21.55 -2.63
CA ASP A 80 0.60 22.26 -3.78
C ASP A 80 1.30 21.37 -4.82
N MET A 81 1.29 20.04 -4.63
CA MET A 81 1.74 19.10 -5.66
C MET A 81 0.68 18.99 -6.75
N ARG A 82 1.06 19.25 -8.00
CA ARG A 82 0.13 19.40 -9.12
C ARG A 82 0.34 18.36 -10.21
N ARG A 83 1.56 18.27 -10.74
CA ARG A 83 1.89 17.32 -11.81
C ARG A 83 3.31 16.78 -11.61
N PRO A 84 3.50 15.84 -10.66
CA PRO A 84 4.78 15.18 -10.49
C PRO A 84 5.11 14.37 -11.75
N VAL A 85 6.26 14.62 -12.36
CA VAL A 85 6.68 14.03 -13.66
C VAL A 85 8.03 13.34 -13.63
N GLY A 86 8.90 13.69 -12.67
CA GLY A 86 10.22 13.09 -12.51
C GLY A 86 10.44 12.65 -11.08
N LEU A 87 11.23 11.60 -10.88
CA LEU A 87 11.47 11.00 -9.58
C LEU A 87 12.90 10.46 -9.49
N SER A 88 13.57 10.71 -8.36
CA SER A 88 14.81 10.02 -8.00
C SER A 88 14.82 9.65 -6.53
N VAL A 89 15.54 8.56 -6.23
CA VAL A 89 15.75 8.03 -4.89
C VAL A 89 17.22 8.24 -4.54
N TYR A 90 17.49 8.75 -3.34
CA TYR A 90 18.82 8.82 -2.76
C TYR A 90 18.80 8.15 -1.39
N GLU A 91 19.59 7.09 -1.24
CA GLU A 91 19.66 6.34 -0.01
C GLU A 91 20.86 6.76 0.82
N TYR A 92 20.67 6.84 2.14
CA TYR A 92 21.74 7.13 3.09
C TYR A 92 21.89 5.97 4.08
N PRO A 93 22.53 4.85 3.68
CA PRO A 93 22.54 3.61 4.44
C PRO A 93 23.03 3.77 5.89
N LYS A 94 24.02 4.66 6.12
CA LYS A 94 24.55 4.93 7.46
C LYS A 94 23.53 5.54 8.43
N LYS A 95 22.49 6.20 7.93
CA LYS A 95 21.41 6.79 8.73
C LYS A 95 20.09 6.01 8.65
N GLY A 96 20.03 4.99 7.78
CA GLY A 96 18.78 4.27 7.50
C GLY A 96 17.68 5.21 7.00
N LEU A 97 18.02 6.14 6.10
CA LEU A 97 17.08 7.09 5.52
C LEU A 97 17.06 6.99 4.01
N VAL A 98 15.89 7.24 3.44
CA VAL A 98 15.69 7.41 2.00
C VAL A 98 15.21 8.84 1.76
N ARG A 99 15.85 9.55 0.83
CA ARG A 99 15.37 10.83 0.33
C ARG A 99 14.83 10.68 -1.08
N LEU A 100 13.58 11.07 -1.29
CA LEU A 100 13.01 11.20 -2.62
C LEU A 100 13.12 12.63 -3.11
N PHE A 101 13.43 12.81 -4.39
CA PHE A 101 13.29 14.07 -5.10
C PHE A 101 12.26 13.91 -6.21
N VAL A 102 11.29 14.81 -6.27
CA VAL A 102 10.16 14.73 -7.20
C VAL A 102 10.09 16.03 -7.98
N ALA A 103 10.29 15.98 -9.30
CA ALA A 103 10.10 17.14 -10.16
C ALA A 103 8.60 17.30 -10.46
N ASP A 104 8.04 18.47 -10.15
CA ASP A 104 6.65 18.83 -10.40
C ASP A 104 6.58 19.95 -11.43
N SER A 105 6.14 19.61 -12.64
CA SER A 105 6.20 20.53 -13.78
C SER A 105 5.16 21.64 -13.69
N ASP A 106 4.04 21.40 -13.02
CA ASP A 106 2.93 22.37 -12.97
C ASP A 106 3.00 23.22 -11.70
N ALA A 107 3.71 22.74 -10.67
CA ALA A 107 4.11 23.54 -9.52
C ALA A 107 5.44 24.30 -9.73
N ASN A 108 6.17 24.02 -10.83
CA ASN A 108 7.48 24.61 -11.15
C ASN A 108 8.52 24.44 -10.03
N CYS A 109 8.56 23.27 -9.39
CA CYS A 109 9.45 23.03 -8.26
C CYS A 109 9.94 21.57 -8.19
N VAL A 110 10.87 21.33 -7.27
CA VAL A 110 11.29 19.98 -6.87
C VAL A 110 10.92 19.78 -5.41
N TRP A 111 10.11 18.75 -5.14
CA TRP A 111 9.79 18.32 -3.78
C TRP A 111 10.85 17.37 -3.26
N SER A 112 11.19 17.49 -1.97
CA SER A 112 12.02 16.49 -1.29
C SER A 112 11.26 15.86 -0.12
N PHE A 113 11.32 14.54 -0.01
CA PHE A 113 10.73 13.79 1.12
C PHE A 113 11.83 12.99 1.81
N ASP A 114 11.96 13.18 3.13
CA ASP A 114 12.79 12.34 3.99
C ASP A 114 11.92 11.21 4.55
N LEU A 115 12.30 9.98 4.23
CA LEU A 115 11.62 8.76 4.60
C LEU A 115 12.55 7.94 5.52
N PRO A 116 11.98 7.26 6.53
CA PRO A 116 12.71 6.22 7.26
C PRO A 116 13.06 5.05 6.34
#